data_AF-A0A0C1W6W3-F1
#
_entry.id   AF-A0A0C1W6W3-F1
#
_cell.length_a   1.000
_cell.length_b   1.000
_cell.length_c   1.000
_cell.angle_alpha   90.00
_cell.angle_beta   90.00
_cell.angle_gamma   90.00
#
_symmetry.space_group_name_H-M   'P 1'
#
loop_
_entity.id
_entity.type
_entity.pdbx_description
1 polymer ?
#
loop_
_entity_poly.entity_id
_entity_poly.type
_entity_poly.pdbx_seq_one_letter_code
_entity_poly.pdbx_strand_id
1 'polypeptide(L)' 'MKVNVFGKVVLAECKDGIWTLYIDSETSIKRPIRDFVVPPFLDEDELLTYLDDMYHEHATATHPNVFRIE' A
#
# COMPACT_ATOMS: atom_id res chain seq x y z
N MET A 1 -4.43 3.24 -7.27
CA MET A 1 -3.55 2.10 -7.55
C MET A 1 -3.82 0.98 -6.55
N LYS A 2 -4.03 -0.25 -7.01
CA LYS A 2 -4.08 -1.44 -6.14
C LYS A 2 -2.69 -2.03 -5.99
N VAL A 3 -2.30 -2.32 -4.76
CA VAL A 3 -0.99 -2.81 -4.38
C VAL A 3 -1.16 -4.09 -3.54
N ASN A 4 -0.36 -5.11 -3.84
CA ASN A 4 -0.17 -6.23 -2.93
C ASN A 4 0.95 -5.87 -1.96
N VAL A 5 0.62 -5.77 -0.67
CA VAL A 5 1.58 -5.58 0.42
C VAL A 5 1.71 -6.90 1.17
N PHE A 6 2.70 -7.71 0.77
CA PHE A 6 3.01 -9.01 1.39
C PHE A 6 1.78 -9.93 1.56
N GLY A 7 0.95 -10.03 0.53
CA GLY A 7 -0.27 -10.85 0.51
C GLY A 7 -1.55 -10.11 0.89
N LYS A 8 -1.48 -8.85 1.36
CA LYS A 8 -2.66 -8.01 1.63
C LYS A 8 -2.90 -7.03 0.49
N VAL A 9 -4.14 -6.94 0.01
CA VAL A 9 -4.50 -5.95 -1.01
C VAL A 9 -4.79 -4.60 -0.34
N VAL A 10 -4.05 -3.58 -0.77
CA VAL A 10 -4.18 -2.20 -0.32
C VAL A 10 -4.50 -1.33 -1.52
N LEU A 11 -5.46 -0.43 -1.38
CA LEU A 11 -5.70 0.62 -2.35
C LEU A 11 -4.96 1.89 -1.92
N ALA A 12 -4.07 2.38 -2.77
CA ALA A 12 -3.42 3.67 -2.64
C ALA A 12 -4.12 4.70 -3.52
N GLU A 13 -4.59 5.80 -2.91
CA GLU A 13 -5.13 6.97 -3.61
C GLU A 13 -4.27 8.19 -3.26
N CYS A 14 -3.79 8.92 -4.28
CA CYS A 14 -3.16 10.22 -4.10
C CYS A 14 -4.17 11.32 -4.46
N LYS A 15 -4.49 12.19 -3.52
CA LYS A 15 -5.37 13.36 -3.72
C LYS A 15 -4.65 14.60 -3.24
N ASP A 16 -4.49 15.57 -4.13
CA ASP A 16 -3.78 16.84 -3.84
C ASP A 16 -2.38 16.62 -3.24
N GLY A 17 -1.67 15.60 -3.72
CA GLY A 17 -0.35 15.21 -3.21
C GLY A 17 -0.36 14.43 -1.90
N ILE A 18 -1.54 14.11 -1.35
CA ILE A 18 -1.69 13.35 -0.11
C ILE A 18 -2.08 11.92 -0.45
N TRP A 19 -1.20 10.99 -0.07
CA TRP A 19 -1.46 9.56 -0.16
C TRP A 19 -2.35 9.09 0.99
N THR A 20 -3.43 8.40 0.63
CA THR A 20 -4.28 7.66 1.58
C THR A 20 -4.32 6.20 1.18
N LEU A 21 -4.00 5.33 2.14
CA LEU A 21 -4.08 3.89 1.97
C LEU A 21 -5.39 3.36 2.54
N TYR A 22 -5.99 2.40 1.86
CA TYR A 22 -7.19 1.71 2.29
C TYR A 22 -6.98 0.20 2.27
N ILE A 23 -7.47 -0.49 3.29
CA ILE A 23 -7.61 -1.95 3.22
C ILE A 23 -8.72 -2.26 2.23
N ASP A 24 -8.39 -3.01 1.18
CA ASP A 24 -9.37 -3.53 0.24
C ASP A 24 -10.11 -4.69 0.94
N SER A 25 -11.34 -4.43 1.35
CA SER A 25 -12.20 -5.44 1.99
C SER A 25 -13.15 -6.01 0.94
N GLU A 26 -13.37 -7.33 0.97
CA GLU A 26 -14.29 -8.02 0.04
C GLU A 26 -15.75 -7.49 0.09
N THR A 27 -16.08 -6.70 1.13
CA THR A 27 -17.41 -6.12 1.36
C THR A 27 -17.63 -4.75 0.70
N SER A 28 -16.76 -4.32 -0.22
CA SER A 28 -16.81 -3.01 -0.92
C SER A 28 -16.65 -1.77 -0.02
N ILE A 29 -16.43 -1.94 1.28
CA ILE A 29 -16.19 -0.83 2.21
C ILE A 29 -14.68 -0.64 2.37
N LYS A 30 -14.15 0.44 1.78
CA LYS A 30 -12.76 0.86 1.96
C LYS A 30 -12.56 1.35 3.40
N ARG A 31 -11.57 0.78 4.11
CA ARG A 31 -11.19 1.23 5.46
C ARG A 31 -9.84 1.94 5.41
N PRO A 32 -9.75 3.23 5.77
CA PRO A 32 -8.48 3.95 5.71
C PRO A 32 -7.52 3.43 6.77
N ILE A 33 -6.25 3.27 6.39
CA ILE A 33 -5.14 3.00 7.30
C ILE A 33 -4.69 4.36 7.86
N ARG A 34 -4.85 4.56 9.17
CA ARG A 34 -4.59 5.86 9.84
C ARG A 34 -3.25 5.91 10.56
N ASP A 35 -2.76 4.76 11.01
CA ASP A 35 -1.50 4.64 11.76
C ASP A 35 -0.27 4.61 10.85
N PHE A 36 -0.45 4.81 9.54
CA PHE A 36 0.62 4.81 8.55
C PHE A 36 0.56 6.09 7.72
N VAL A 37 1.69 6.81 7.68
CA VAL A 37 1.83 8.05 6.92
C VAL A 37 2.77 7.81 5.75
N VAL A 38 2.28 8.14 4.56
CA VAL A 38 3.07 8.12 3.33
C VAL A 38 3.55 9.55 3.05
N PRO A 39 4.85 9.78 2.83
CA PRO A 39 5.36 11.08 2.45
C PRO A 39 4.71 11.59 1.14
N PRO A 40 4.28 12.85 1.08
CA PRO A 40 3.48 13.38 -0.04
C PRO A 40 4.26 13.55 -1.35
N PHE A 41 5.59 13.52 -1.28
CA PHE A 41 6.47 13.71 -2.44
C PHE A 41 6.76 12.43 -3.21
N LEU A 42 6.36 11.25 -2.69
CA LEU A 42 6.61 9.98 -3.36
C LEU A 42 5.73 9.83 -4.60
N ASP A 43 6.33 9.41 -5.71
CA ASP A 43 5.61 8.89 -6.87
C ASP A 43 5.11 7.45 -6.65
N GLU A 44 4.44 6.88 -7.66
CA GLU A 44 3.86 5.52 -7.56
C GLU A 44 4.92 4.43 -7.35
N ASP A 45 6.07 4.50 -8.00
CA ASP A 45 7.15 3.52 -7.90
C ASP A 45 7.91 3.69 -6.57
N GLU A 46 8.14 4.92 -6.15
CA GLU A 46 8.71 5.23 -4.84
C GLU A 46 7.80 4.77 -3.69
N LEU A 47 6.47 4.87 -3.87
CA LEU A 47 5.50 4.34 -2.91
C LEU A 47 5.62 2.82 -2.74
N LEU A 48 5.82 2.06 -3.83
CA LEU A 48 5.98 0.60 -3.74
C LEU A 48 7.22 0.23 -2.93
N THR A 49 8.34 0.91 -3.20
CA THR A 49 9.60 0.71 -2.46
C THR A 49 9.44 1.08 -0.98
N TYR A 50 8.79 2.22 -0.70
CA TYR A 50 8.51 2.65 0.67
C TYR A 50 7.64 1.65 1.43
N LEU A 51 6.60 1.09 0.78
CA LEU A 51 5.76 0.06 1.39
C LEU A 51 6.52 -1.25 1.63
N ASP A 52 7.42 -1.63 0.72
CA ASP A 52 8.28 -2.81 0.90
C ASP A 52 9.17 -2.67 2.13
N ASP A 53 9.86 -1.53 2.26
CA ASP A 53 10.75 -1.25 3.38
C ASP A 53 9.99 -1.13 4.71
N MET A 54 8.86 -0.41 4.72
CA MET A 54 8.08 -0.17 5.95
C MET A 54 7.34 -1.40 6.46
N TYR A 55 6.92 -2.31 5.57
CA TYR A 55 6.22 -3.53 5.94
C TYR A 55 7.08 -4.79 5.79
N HIS A 56 8.40 -4.66 5.65
CA HIS A 56 9.30 -5.77 5.34
C HIS A 56 9.19 -6.94 6.35
N GLU A 57 8.81 -6.67 7.59
CA GLU A 57 8.55 -7.69 8.62
C GLU A 57 7.41 -8.67 8.25
N HIS A 58 6.53 -8.29 7.34
CA HIS A 58 5.44 -9.13 6.84
C HIS A 58 5.86 -10.02 5.66
N ALA A 59 7.08 -9.90 5.16
CA ALA A 59 7.57 -10.72 4.06
C ALA A 59 7.56 -12.21 4.42
N THR A 60 7.09 -13.02 3.48
CA THR A 60 7.05 -14.48 3.61
C THR A 60 7.60 -15.13 2.34
N ALA A 61 7.89 -16.43 2.39
CA ALA A 61 8.35 -17.18 1.22
C ALA A 61 7.37 -17.12 0.03
N THR A 62 6.06 -16.98 0.28
CA THR A 62 5.03 -16.90 -0.77
C THR A 62 4.68 -15.48 -1.17
N HIS A 63 4.98 -14.49 -0.33
CA HIS A 63 4.81 -13.07 -0.61
C HIS A 63 6.10 -12.35 -0.20
N PRO A 64 7.13 -12.34 -1.05
CA PRO A 64 8.46 -11.85 -0.68
C PRO A 64 8.65 -10.35 -0.89
N ASN A 65 7.75 -9.68 -1.62
CA ASN A 65 7.86 -8.27 -1.97
C ASN A 65 6.50 -7.61 -2.17
N VAL A 66 6.50 -6.28 -2.16
CA VAL A 66 5.38 -5.44 -2.55
C VAL A 66 5.36 -5.24 -4.06
N PHE A 67 4.17 -5.26 -4.67
CA PHE A 67 4.02 -5.02 -6.11
C PHE A 67 2.64 -4.47 -6.48
N ARG A 68 2.58 -3.75 -7.59
CA ARG A 68 1.32 -3.24 -8.16
C ARG A 68 0.49 -4.38 -8.77
N ILE A 69 -0.82 -4.35 -8.52
CA ILE A 69 -1.81 -5.27 -9.10
C ILE A 69 -2.52 -4.59 -10.28
N GLU A 70 -3.01 -3.36 -10.09
CA GLU A 70 -3.82 -2.58 -11.05
C GLU A 70 -3.57 -1.07 -10.87
#